data_AF-A0A1I6LUY6-F1
#
_entry.id   AF-A0A1I6LUY6-F1
#
_cell.length_a   1.000
_cell.length_b   1.000
_cell.length_c   1.000
_cell.angle_alpha   90.00
_cell.angle_beta   90.00
_cell.angle_gamma   90.00
#
_symmetry.space_group_name_H-M   'P 1'
#
loop_
_entity.id
_entity.type
_entity.pdbx_description
1 polymer ?
#
loop_
_entity_poly.entity_id
_entity_poly.type
_entity_poly.pdbx_seq_one_letter_code
_entity_poly.pdbx_strand_id
1 'polypeptide(L)'
;MKVQIGGKPGNSSNDNIKNSNLTEMGLGETDFVGKLYNKEFKIKGLKVKNIEYIKRSDKEREKLRREFDSTEREKFVKKLANEQAENLRKAGITDDEIALMNDGLLPSKDWQVHHKRPLDDSGTNTFENLVLIRNHPYHKAITNYQNEKTRDLNENDKNILKFPIPDGMIFPKERDEEFEKSIQPNSKRKKKTKKEL
;
A
#
# COMPACT_ATOMS: atom_id res chain seq x y z
N MET A 1 28.76 -0.77 77.08
CA MET A 1 29.26 0.61 76.90
C MET A 1 28.33 1.32 75.91
N LYS A 2 27.69 2.40 76.34
CA LYS A 2 27.03 3.39 75.47
C LYS A 2 28.13 4.21 74.78
N VAL A 3 28.01 4.52 73.48
CA VAL A 3 28.11 5.90 72.97
C VAL A 3 27.31 6.00 71.66
N GLN A 4 26.58 7.10 71.56
CA GLN A 4 25.72 7.55 70.48
C GLN A 4 26.39 8.69 69.73
N ILE A 5 26.27 8.74 68.41
CA ILE A 5 26.40 9.94 67.55
C ILE A 5 25.77 9.51 66.21
N GLY A 6 24.77 10.16 65.59
CA GLY A 6 24.27 11.52 65.69
C GLY A 6 24.13 12.05 64.25
N GLY A 7 23.04 12.74 63.93
CA GLY A 7 22.97 13.63 62.75
C GLY A 7 21.93 13.29 61.69
N LYS A 8 21.15 14.31 61.30
CA LYS A 8 19.90 14.32 60.51
C LYS A 8 20.18 14.72 59.02
N PRO A 9 19.15 14.91 58.14
CA PRO A 9 19.18 14.63 56.70
C PRO A 9 19.61 15.82 55.82
N GLY A 10 19.95 15.54 54.55
CA GLY A 10 20.25 16.58 53.56
C GLY A 10 20.40 16.06 52.12
N ASN A 11 19.27 16.06 51.42
CA ASN A 11 19.00 16.42 50.01
C ASN A 11 20.00 16.13 48.85
N SER A 12 19.43 15.51 47.80
CA SER A 12 19.61 15.75 46.35
C SER A 12 21.00 15.72 45.73
N SER A 13 21.22 14.72 44.88
CA SER A 13 21.62 15.00 43.49
C SER A 13 21.20 13.84 42.58
N ASN A 14 20.59 14.25 41.47
CA ASN A 14 20.17 13.43 40.34
C ASN A 14 21.34 12.60 39.82
N ASP A 15 21.06 11.36 39.43
CA ASP A 15 21.56 10.85 38.16
C ASP A 15 20.58 9.83 37.57
N ASN A 16 19.96 10.29 36.48
CA ASN A 16 19.07 9.54 35.61
C ASN A 16 19.80 8.33 35.01
N ILE A 17 19.52 7.14 35.53
CA ILE A 17 19.84 5.90 34.84
C ILE A 17 18.91 5.80 33.63
N LYS A 18 19.54 5.92 32.45
CA LYS A 18 18.95 5.79 31.12
C LYS A 18 18.23 4.45 30.99
N ASN A 19 16.91 4.47 31.10
CA ASN A 19 16.05 3.44 30.50
C ASN A 19 16.03 3.67 28.98
N SER A 20 17.02 3.12 28.29
CA SER A 20 16.99 2.96 26.84
C SER A 20 16.26 1.67 26.48
N ASN A 21 15.32 1.81 25.53
CA ASN A 21 14.63 0.76 24.77
C ASN A 21 13.38 0.20 25.44
N LEU A 22 12.23 0.79 25.07
CA LEU A 22 10.97 0.12 24.68
C LEU A 22 9.85 1.14 24.47
N THR A 23 10.06 2.16 23.64
CA THR A 23 8.96 3.06 23.21
C THR A 23 9.36 3.80 21.95
N GLU A 24 9.29 3.12 20.80
CA GLU A 24 9.15 3.78 19.49
C GLU A 24 8.64 2.79 18.41
N MET A 25 7.60 2.01 18.73
CA MET A 25 6.81 1.25 17.71
C MET A 25 5.51 1.99 17.40
N GLY A 26 5.60 3.28 17.09
CA GLY A 26 4.42 4.14 16.95
C GLY A 26 4.62 5.37 16.08
N LEU A 27 5.26 5.23 14.91
CA LEU A 27 5.31 6.31 13.91
C LEU A 27 5.13 5.74 12.49
N GLY A 28 3.89 5.72 12.01
CA GLY A 28 3.58 5.31 10.63
C GLY A 28 2.16 5.55 10.10
N GLU A 29 1.21 6.09 10.85
CA GLU A 29 -0.19 6.14 10.37
C GLU A 29 -0.57 7.42 9.62
N THR A 30 0.38 8.09 8.97
CA THR A 30 0.04 9.17 8.04
C THR A 30 -0.51 8.57 6.75
N ASP A 31 -1.56 9.20 6.20
CA ASP A 31 -2.04 8.78 4.89
C ASP A 31 -0.94 9.02 3.83
N PHE A 32 -0.88 8.11 2.87
CA PHE A 32 0.07 8.14 1.78
C PHE A 32 -0.14 9.35 0.88
N VAL A 33 0.96 10.02 0.53
CA VAL A 33 0.99 11.07 -0.50
C VAL A 33 1.50 10.44 -1.79
N GLY A 34 0.59 10.24 -2.73
CA GLY A 34 0.88 9.72 -4.07
C GLY A 34 1.27 10.83 -5.02
N LYS A 35 1.98 10.47 -6.10
CA LYS A 35 2.35 11.39 -7.17
C LYS A 35 1.91 10.85 -8.52
N LEU A 36 1.07 11.61 -9.23
CA LEU A 36 0.72 11.36 -10.64
C LEU A 36 0.71 12.68 -11.41
N TYR A 37 1.13 12.63 -12.67
CA TYR A 37 1.09 13.80 -13.56
C TYR A 37 1.83 15.03 -13.01
N ASN A 38 2.92 14.79 -12.26
CA ASN A 38 3.70 15.80 -11.53
C ASN A 38 2.94 16.55 -10.43
N LYS A 39 1.81 16.00 -9.96
CA LYS A 39 1.05 16.51 -8.83
C LYS A 39 1.07 15.50 -7.70
N GLU A 40 1.22 16.01 -6.49
CA GLU A 40 1.10 15.23 -5.27
C GLU A 40 -0.31 15.35 -4.71
N PHE A 41 -0.83 14.25 -4.17
CA PHE A 41 -2.15 14.20 -3.56
C PHE A 41 -2.19 13.15 -2.47
N LYS A 42 -2.98 13.45 -1.44
CA LYS A 42 -3.15 12.59 -0.28
C LYS A 42 -4.24 11.55 -0.55
N ILE A 43 -3.92 10.27 -0.41
CA ILE A 43 -4.88 9.17 -0.56
C ILE A 43 -5.38 8.77 0.82
N LYS A 44 -6.60 9.20 1.17
CA LYS A 44 -7.21 8.88 2.47
C LYS A 44 -7.34 7.36 2.68
N GLY A 45 -7.06 6.90 3.89
CA GLY A 45 -7.22 5.49 4.27
C GLY A 45 -6.15 4.55 3.73
N LEU A 46 -5.11 5.07 3.05
CA LEU A 46 -3.94 4.30 2.64
C LEU A 46 -2.77 4.64 3.54
N LYS A 47 -2.35 3.69 4.39
CA LYS A 47 -1.28 3.90 5.37
C LYS A 47 0.08 3.45 4.84
N VAL A 48 1.13 4.12 5.30
CA VAL A 48 2.52 3.78 4.98
C VAL A 48 3.11 2.96 6.12
N LYS A 49 3.52 1.73 5.83
CA LYS A 49 4.08 0.81 6.84
C LYS A 49 5.54 0.53 6.54
N ASN A 50 6.36 0.37 7.57
CA ASN A 50 7.70 -0.19 7.40
C ASN A 50 7.56 -1.69 7.12
N ILE A 51 8.21 -2.16 6.07
CA ILE A 51 8.30 -3.58 5.74
C ILE A 51 9.77 -3.99 5.63
N GLU A 52 10.08 -5.20 6.06
CA GLU A 52 11.30 -5.88 5.62
C GLU A 52 11.06 -6.34 4.19
N TYR A 53 11.76 -5.72 3.24
CA TYR A 53 11.72 -6.08 1.83
C TYR A 53 12.87 -7.03 1.53
N ILE A 54 12.56 -8.17 0.92
CA ILE A 54 13.54 -9.16 0.46
C ILE A 54 13.29 -9.38 -1.03
N LYS A 55 14.21 -8.90 -1.87
CA LYS A 55 14.07 -9.04 -3.33
C LYS A 55 14.10 -10.51 -3.72
N ARG A 56 12.97 -10.99 -4.25
CA ARG A 56 12.82 -12.37 -4.74
C ARG A 56 13.53 -12.55 -6.09
N SER A 57 13.96 -13.78 -6.37
CA SER A 57 14.44 -14.13 -7.71
C SER A 57 13.36 -13.94 -8.78
N ASP A 58 13.78 -13.56 -9.99
CA ASP A 58 12.84 -13.39 -11.11
C ASP A 58 12.11 -14.70 -11.43
N LYS A 59 12.80 -15.84 -11.34
CA LYS A 59 12.22 -17.17 -11.60
C LYS A 59 11.05 -17.48 -10.66
N GLU A 60 11.20 -17.21 -9.37
CA GLU A 60 10.13 -17.45 -8.39
C GLU A 60 9.00 -16.43 -8.54
N ARG A 61 9.34 -15.15 -8.75
CA ARG A 61 8.36 -14.09 -9.02
C ARG A 61 7.48 -14.42 -10.22
N GLU A 62 8.08 -14.88 -11.31
CA GLU A 62 7.37 -15.28 -12.53
C GLU A 62 6.49 -16.50 -12.32
N LYS A 63 6.93 -17.48 -11.54
CA LYS A 63 6.10 -18.65 -11.19
C LYS A 63 4.82 -18.20 -10.48
N LEU A 64 4.95 -17.32 -9.47
CA LEU A 64 3.82 -16.77 -8.74
C LEU A 64 2.93 -15.90 -9.63
N ARG A 65 3.53 -15.12 -10.55
CA ARG A 65 2.77 -14.32 -11.52
C ARG A 65 1.93 -15.20 -12.43
N ARG A 66 2.50 -16.28 -12.97
CA ARG A 66 1.75 -17.23 -13.83
C ARG A 66 0.55 -17.84 -13.11
N GLU A 67 0.75 -18.31 -11.88
CA GLU A 67 -0.33 -18.85 -11.04
C GLU A 67 -1.43 -17.81 -10.78
N PHE A 68 -1.04 -16.58 -10.42
CA PHE A 68 -1.96 -15.48 -10.24
C PHE A 68 -2.82 -15.22 -11.48
N ASP A 69 -2.16 -15.15 -12.64
CA ASP A 69 -2.82 -14.83 -13.90
C ASP A 69 -3.72 -15.94 -14.43
N SER A 70 -3.40 -17.20 -14.10
CA SER A 70 -4.18 -18.38 -14.52
C SER A 70 -5.38 -18.70 -13.63
N THR A 71 -5.28 -18.51 -12.31
CA THR A 71 -6.29 -19.04 -11.37
C THR A 71 -6.64 -18.10 -10.23
N GLU A 72 -5.64 -17.58 -9.51
CA GLU A 72 -5.91 -16.93 -8.22
C GLU A 72 -6.64 -15.60 -8.36
N ARG A 73 -6.37 -14.85 -9.43
CA ARG A 73 -7.12 -13.62 -9.73
C ARG A 73 -8.61 -13.89 -9.93
N GLU A 74 -8.95 -14.91 -10.71
CA GLU A 74 -10.34 -15.27 -10.99
C GLU A 74 -11.07 -15.71 -9.71
N LYS A 75 -10.44 -16.60 -8.93
CA LYS A 75 -11.01 -17.09 -7.66
C LYS A 75 -11.24 -15.94 -6.67
N PHE A 76 -10.29 -15.02 -6.55
CA PHE A 76 -10.41 -13.85 -5.67
C PHE A 76 -11.58 -12.96 -6.09
N VAL A 77 -11.72 -12.68 -7.37
CA VAL A 77 -12.81 -11.85 -7.92
C VAL A 77 -14.17 -12.49 -7.67
N LYS A 78 -14.32 -13.80 -7.93
CA LYS A 78 -15.54 -14.56 -7.62
C LYS A 78 -15.88 -14.53 -6.14
N LYS A 79 -14.89 -14.68 -5.27
CA LYS A 79 -15.09 -14.59 -3.82
C LYS A 79 -15.66 -13.23 -3.41
N LEU A 80 -15.13 -12.14 -3.96
CA LEU A 80 -15.65 -10.80 -3.65
C LEU A 80 -17.09 -10.61 -4.09
N ALA A 81 -17.46 -11.08 -5.28
CA ALA A 81 -18.84 -10.97 -5.76
C ALA A 81 -19.83 -11.69 -4.83
N ASN A 82 -19.45 -12.89 -4.37
CA ASN A 82 -20.30 -13.71 -3.51
C ASN A 82 -20.40 -13.20 -2.06
N GLU A 83 -19.30 -12.68 -1.50
CA GLU A 83 -19.24 -12.39 -0.06
C GLU A 83 -19.24 -10.89 0.29
N GLN A 84 -18.96 -10.02 -0.67
CA GLN A 84 -18.69 -8.60 -0.44
C GLN A 84 -19.55 -7.68 -1.31
N ALA A 85 -20.66 -8.16 -1.88
CA ALA A 85 -21.51 -7.41 -2.81
C ALA A 85 -21.91 -6.01 -2.31
N GLU A 86 -22.26 -5.85 -1.02
CA GLU A 86 -22.59 -4.54 -0.46
C GLU A 86 -21.39 -3.59 -0.41
N ASN A 87 -20.20 -4.11 -0.07
CA ASN A 87 -18.98 -3.31 -0.04
C ASN A 87 -18.51 -2.95 -1.46
N LEU A 88 -18.72 -3.83 -2.44
CA LEU A 88 -18.50 -3.54 -3.86
C LEU A 88 -19.41 -2.38 -4.32
N ARG A 89 -20.70 -2.41 -3.97
CA ARG A 89 -21.65 -1.32 -4.26
C ARG A 89 -21.22 0.01 -3.63
N LYS A 90 -20.79 0.00 -2.36
CA LYS A 90 -20.26 1.21 -1.69
C LYS A 90 -19.02 1.78 -2.39
N ALA A 91 -18.15 0.90 -2.88
CA ALA A 91 -16.98 1.27 -3.65
C ALA A 91 -17.31 1.74 -5.09
N GLY A 92 -18.59 1.69 -5.47
CA GLY A 92 -19.08 2.20 -6.75
C GLY A 92 -19.15 1.19 -7.88
N ILE A 93 -19.07 -0.11 -7.57
CA ILE A 93 -19.24 -1.19 -8.55
C ILE A 93 -20.73 -1.49 -8.69
N THR A 94 -21.24 -1.53 -9.93
CA THR A 94 -22.66 -1.75 -10.22
C THR A 94 -23.04 -3.23 -10.12
N ASP A 95 -24.35 -3.54 -10.05
CA ASP A 95 -24.81 -4.93 -10.02
C ASP A 95 -24.46 -5.69 -11.32
N ASP A 96 -24.46 -5.02 -12.48
CA ASP A 96 -24.01 -5.60 -13.74
C ASP A 96 -22.51 -5.95 -13.70
N GLU A 97 -21.69 -5.07 -13.12
CA GLU A 97 -20.27 -5.33 -12.92
C GLU A 97 -20.04 -6.46 -11.90
N ILE A 98 -20.87 -6.57 -10.85
CA ILE A 98 -20.84 -7.69 -9.90
C ILE A 98 -21.21 -9.00 -10.59
N ALA A 99 -22.15 -8.99 -11.54
CA ALA A 99 -22.47 -10.18 -12.34
C ALA A 99 -21.26 -10.67 -13.14
N LEU A 100 -20.51 -9.76 -13.78
CA LEU A 100 -19.23 -10.11 -14.44
C LEU A 100 -18.22 -10.72 -13.45
N MET A 101 -18.16 -10.19 -12.23
CA MET A 101 -17.28 -10.73 -11.18
C MET A 101 -17.69 -12.13 -10.72
N ASN A 102 -18.98 -12.48 -10.74
CA ASN A 102 -19.43 -13.87 -10.49
C ASN A 102 -18.92 -14.85 -11.57
N ASP A 103 -18.73 -14.37 -12.79
CA ASP A 103 -18.08 -15.13 -13.87
C ASP A 103 -16.53 -15.12 -13.77
N GLY A 104 -15.98 -14.39 -12.80
CA GLY A 104 -14.54 -14.27 -12.57
C GLY A 104 -13.83 -13.20 -13.40
N LEU A 105 -14.62 -12.35 -14.06
CA LEU A 105 -14.13 -11.20 -14.83
C LEU A 105 -13.97 -9.98 -13.93
N LEU A 106 -13.01 -9.12 -14.24
CA LEU A 106 -12.93 -7.82 -13.56
C LEU A 106 -14.19 -6.99 -13.85
N PRO A 107 -14.68 -6.19 -12.87
CA PRO A 107 -15.92 -5.44 -13.03
C PRO A 107 -15.87 -4.48 -14.23
N SER A 108 -14.74 -3.78 -14.39
CA SER A 108 -14.46 -2.97 -15.58
C SER A 108 -12.96 -2.70 -15.70
N LYS A 109 -12.56 -2.04 -16.80
CA LYS A 109 -11.17 -1.61 -17.05
C LYS A 109 -10.60 -0.66 -15.98
N ASP A 110 -11.49 -0.06 -15.18
CA ASP A 110 -11.14 0.90 -14.13
C ASP A 110 -10.75 0.21 -12.82
N TRP A 111 -10.78 -1.13 -12.76
CA TRP A 111 -10.40 -1.92 -11.60
C TRP A 111 -9.32 -2.94 -11.92
N GLN A 112 -8.48 -3.26 -10.94
CA GLN A 112 -7.44 -4.29 -11.03
C GLN A 112 -7.32 -5.02 -9.69
N VAL A 113 -6.81 -6.25 -9.72
CA VAL A 113 -6.38 -6.94 -8.48
C VAL A 113 -4.91 -6.62 -8.26
N HIS A 114 -4.60 -6.06 -7.09
CA HIS A 114 -3.27 -5.66 -6.68
C HIS A 114 -2.79 -6.49 -5.50
N HIS A 115 -1.50 -6.79 -5.48
CA HIS A 115 -0.83 -7.42 -4.35
C HIS A 115 -0.43 -6.34 -3.34
N LYS A 116 -0.98 -6.38 -2.13
CA LYS A 116 -0.66 -5.44 -1.04
C LYS A 116 0.83 -5.41 -0.74
N ARG A 117 1.43 -6.59 -0.66
CA ARG A 117 2.87 -6.81 -0.66
C ARG A 117 3.27 -7.44 -1.99
N PRO A 118 4.24 -6.86 -2.73
CA PRO A 118 4.49 -7.25 -4.11
C PRO A 118 5.08 -8.65 -4.23
N LEU A 119 4.84 -9.31 -5.37
CA LEU A 119 5.45 -10.61 -5.70
C LEU A 119 6.97 -10.54 -5.94
N ASP A 120 7.51 -9.35 -6.10
CA ASP A 120 8.95 -9.10 -6.20
C ASP A 120 9.63 -9.04 -4.82
N ASP A 121 8.83 -8.96 -3.77
CA ASP A 121 9.18 -9.14 -2.35
C ASP A 121 8.66 -10.51 -1.88
N SER A 122 8.59 -10.78 -0.57
CA SER A 122 7.92 -11.98 -0.03
C SER A 122 6.38 -11.93 -0.02
N GLY A 123 5.75 -11.15 -0.91
CA GLY A 123 4.30 -11.22 -1.16
C GLY A 123 3.88 -12.57 -1.78
N THR A 124 2.62 -12.96 -1.59
CA THR A 124 2.03 -14.23 -2.04
C THR A 124 0.72 -14.02 -2.80
N ASN A 125 0.16 -15.09 -3.38
CA ASN A 125 -1.15 -15.07 -4.06
C ASN A 125 -2.35 -15.31 -3.11
N THR A 126 -2.13 -15.35 -1.79
CA THR A 126 -3.24 -15.57 -0.86
C THR A 126 -4.18 -14.35 -0.85
N PHE A 127 -5.47 -14.58 -0.62
CA PHE A 127 -6.47 -13.52 -0.73
C PHE A 127 -6.27 -12.39 0.29
N GLU A 128 -5.62 -12.68 1.43
CA GLU A 128 -5.25 -11.67 2.42
C GLU A 128 -4.25 -10.65 1.86
N ASN A 129 -3.39 -11.09 0.93
CA ASN A 129 -2.42 -10.24 0.25
C ASN A 129 -3.00 -9.59 -1.03
N LEU A 130 -4.24 -9.87 -1.40
CA LEU A 130 -4.89 -9.29 -2.57
C LEU A 130 -5.87 -8.18 -2.16
N VAL A 131 -6.06 -7.23 -3.08
CA VAL A 131 -7.06 -6.17 -3.00
C VAL A 131 -7.59 -5.88 -4.40
N LEU A 132 -8.92 -5.79 -4.55
CA LEU A 132 -9.52 -5.19 -5.73
C LEU A 132 -9.42 -3.68 -5.59
N ILE A 133 -8.64 -3.06 -6.47
CA ILE A 133 -8.29 -1.64 -6.38
C ILE A 133 -8.70 -0.88 -7.65
N ARG A 134 -9.23 0.31 -7.45
CA ARG A 134 -9.55 1.22 -8.55
C ARG A 134 -8.25 1.73 -9.18
N ASN A 135 -8.13 1.55 -10.49
CA ASN A 135 -6.90 1.71 -11.23
C ASN A 135 -6.37 3.15 -11.17
N HIS A 136 -7.26 4.11 -11.46
CA HIS A 136 -6.95 5.53 -11.39
C HIS A 136 -7.76 6.20 -10.27
N PRO A 137 -7.15 7.03 -9.40
CA PRO A 137 -5.71 7.32 -9.33
C PRO A 137 -4.92 6.31 -8.47
N TYR A 138 -5.61 5.44 -7.73
CA TYR A 138 -5.04 4.71 -6.59
C TYR A 138 -3.97 3.69 -6.97
N HIS A 139 -4.30 2.69 -7.80
CA HIS A 139 -3.34 1.65 -8.19
C HIS A 139 -2.11 2.25 -8.88
N LYS A 140 -2.31 3.22 -9.79
CA LYS A 140 -1.22 3.91 -10.49
C LYS A 140 -0.27 4.61 -9.51
N ALA A 141 -0.80 5.33 -8.53
CA ALA A 141 0.02 6.05 -7.54
C ALA A 141 0.85 5.09 -6.68
N ILE A 142 0.24 3.99 -6.21
CA ILE A 142 0.91 2.95 -5.42
C ILE A 142 2.03 2.31 -6.23
N THR A 143 1.72 1.80 -7.41
CA THR A 143 2.68 1.07 -8.26
C THR A 143 3.85 1.97 -8.69
N ASN A 144 3.60 3.24 -9.01
CA ASN A 144 4.68 4.19 -9.32
C ASN A 144 5.64 4.37 -8.15
N TYR A 145 5.10 4.57 -6.93
CA TYR A 145 5.92 4.73 -5.74
C TYR A 145 6.70 3.45 -5.41
N GLN A 146 6.04 2.28 -5.48
CA GLN A 146 6.69 1.00 -5.22
C GLN A 146 7.85 0.77 -6.20
N ASN A 147 7.63 0.98 -7.51
CA ASN A 147 8.66 0.85 -8.53
C ASN A 147 9.84 1.80 -8.30
N GLU A 148 9.59 3.05 -7.91
CA GLU A 148 10.65 4.01 -7.57
C GLU A 148 11.52 3.50 -6.42
N LYS A 149 10.90 2.93 -5.38
CA LYS A 149 11.61 2.45 -4.19
C LYS A 149 12.38 1.15 -4.38
N THR A 150 12.04 0.33 -5.38
CA THR A 150 12.64 -0.99 -5.57
C THR A 150 13.51 -1.11 -6.82
N ARG A 151 13.56 -0.08 -7.68
CA ARG A 151 14.24 -0.14 -8.99
C ARG A 151 15.72 -0.53 -8.94
N ASP A 152 16.42 -0.17 -7.87
CA ASP A 152 17.88 -0.35 -7.73
C ASP A 152 18.24 -1.58 -6.87
N LEU A 153 17.25 -2.41 -6.51
CA LEU A 153 17.44 -3.62 -5.68
C LEU A 153 17.74 -4.85 -6.53
N ASN A 154 18.77 -5.59 -6.12
CA ASN A 154 19.19 -6.85 -6.70
C ASN A 154 18.60 -8.04 -5.93
N GLU A 155 18.59 -9.21 -6.57
CA GLU A 155 18.12 -10.45 -5.96
C GLU A 155 18.79 -10.69 -4.60
N ASN A 156 17.98 -11.09 -3.61
CA ASN A 156 18.36 -11.31 -2.21
C ASN A 156 18.73 -10.05 -1.40
N ASP A 157 18.68 -8.86 -1.97
CA ASP A 157 18.82 -7.61 -1.20
C ASP A 157 17.74 -7.53 -0.12
N LYS A 158 18.16 -7.14 1.09
CA LYS A 158 17.28 -6.94 2.25
C LYS A 158 17.32 -5.48 2.70
N ASN A 159 16.16 -4.84 2.76
CA ASN A 159 16.04 -3.43 3.15
C ASN A 159 14.78 -3.20 3.97
N ILE A 160 14.80 -2.23 4.89
CA ILE A 160 13.59 -1.72 5.52
C ILE A 160 13.04 -0.59 4.66
N LEU A 161 11.87 -0.81 4.04
CA LEU A 161 11.24 0.17 3.15
C LEU A 161 9.90 0.65 3.70
N LYS A 162 9.57 1.91 3.40
CA LYS A 162 8.26 2.50 3.68
C LYS A 162 7.32 2.24 2.51
N PHE A 163 6.29 1.41 2.69
CA PHE A 163 5.37 0.99 1.64
C PHE A 163 3.92 1.40 1.92
N PRO A 164 3.21 1.97 0.93
CA PRO A 164 1.76 2.13 1.03
C PRO A 164 1.09 0.77 0.92
N ILE A 165 0.34 0.38 1.96
CA ILE A 165 -0.37 -0.91 2.02
C ILE A 165 -1.86 -0.63 2.17
N PRO A 166 -2.68 -0.89 1.13
CA PRO A 166 -4.13 -0.73 1.23
C PRO A 166 -4.70 -1.80 2.15
N ASP A 167 -5.53 -1.38 3.10
CA ASP A 167 -6.20 -2.28 4.05
C ASP A 167 -7.54 -2.78 3.47
N GLY A 168 -7.94 -3.99 3.86
CA GLY A 168 -9.17 -4.63 3.39
C GLY A 168 -9.02 -5.32 2.02
N MET A 169 -10.14 -5.75 1.44
CA MET A 169 -10.15 -6.46 0.15
C MET A 169 -10.58 -5.60 -1.04
N ILE A 170 -11.13 -4.40 -0.79
CA ILE A 170 -11.61 -3.46 -1.82
C ILE A 170 -11.06 -2.07 -1.48
N PHE A 171 -10.51 -1.38 -2.47
CA PHE A 171 -9.95 -0.03 -2.30
C PHE A 171 -10.25 0.90 -3.49
N PRO A 172 -10.79 2.12 -3.28
CA PRO A 172 -11.21 2.67 -1.99
C PRO A 172 -12.44 1.93 -1.43
N LYS A 173 -12.69 2.06 -0.12
CA LYS A 173 -13.86 1.42 0.53
C LYS A 173 -15.19 2.04 0.10
N GLU A 174 -15.16 3.33 -0.20
CA GLU A 174 -16.28 4.11 -0.70
C GLU A 174 -15.82 4.92 -1.91
N ARG A 175 -16.72 5.10 -2.88
CA ARG A 175 -16.39 5.85 -4.10
C ARG A 175 -16.25 7.35 -3.78
N ASP A 176 -15.12 7.93 -4.14
CA ASP A 176 -14.89 9.38 -4.10
C ASP A 176 -14.69 9.90 -5.53
N GLU A 177 -15.80 10.16 -6.22
CA GLU A 177 -15.79 10.60 -7.61
C GLU A 177 -15.12 11.96 -7.80
N GLU A 178 -15.28 12.87 -6.85
CA GLU A 178 -14.72 14.22 -6.94
C GLU A 178 -13.19 14.14 -6.86
N PHE A 179 -12.67 13.38 -5.90
CA PHE A 179 -11.24 13.12 -5.79
C PHE A 179 -10.69 12.47 -7.06
N GLU A 180 -11.35 11.43 -7.58
CA GLU A 180 -10.93 10.76 -8.81
C GLU A 180 -10.89 11.70 -10.01
N LYS A 181 -11.89 12.57 -10.16
CA LYS A 181 -11.98 13.56 -11.24
C LYS A 181 -10.99 14.71 -11.05
N SER A 182 -10.56 15.01 -9.82
CA SER A 182 -9.57 16.05 -9.54
C SER A 182 -8.16 15.70 -10.02
N ILE A 183 -7.84 14.40 -10.10
CA ILE A 183 -6.56 13.89 -10.59
C ILE A 183 -6.73 13.53 -12.05
N GLN A 184 -6.20 14.34 -12.96
CA GLN A 184 -6.30 14.06 -14.39
C GLN A 184 -4.95 14.31 -15.05
N PRO A 185 -4.63 13.59 -16.15
CA PRO A 185 -3.50 13.92 -16.98
C PRO A 185 -3.52 15.41 -17.35
N ASN A 186 -2.37 16.07 -17.30
CA ASN A 186 -2.29 17.47 -17.72
C ASN A 186 -2.78 17.59 -19.16
N SER A 187 -3.84 18.37 -19.38
CA SER A 187 -4.29 18.68 -20.72
C SER A 187 -3.20 19.52 -21.41
N LYS A 188 -2.68 19.00 -22.52
CA LYS A 188 -1.72 19.63 -23.47
C LYS A 188 -0.23 19.52 -23.12
N ARG A 189 0.41 18.48 -23.66
CA ARG A 189 1.67 18.70 -24.41
C ARG A 189 1.26 19.35 -25.74
N LYS A 190 1.35 20.67 -25.89
CA LYS A 190 1.34 21.29 -27.23
C LYS A 190 2.52 20.66 -27.98
N LYS A 191 2.26 19.93 -29.07
CA LYS A 191 3.32 19.49 -29.99
C LYS A 191 4.11 20.75 -30.37
N LYS A 192 5.39 20.83 -30.00
CA LYS A 192 6.29 21.83 -30.59
C LYS A 192 6.35 21.48 -32.07
N THR A 193 5.65 22.25 -32.91
CA THR A 193 5.89 22.26 -34.34
C THR A 193 7.36 22.63 -34.54
N LYS A 194 8.14 21.72 -35.15
CA LYS A 194 9.45 22.07 -35.68
C LYS A 194 9.21 23.19 -36.70
N LYS A 195 9.75 24.38 -36.45
CA LYS A 195 10.03 25.32 -37.54
C LYS A 195 11.22 24.73 -38.28
N GLU A 196 11.01 24.33 -39.52
CA GLU A 196 12.09 24.12 -40.48
C GLU A 196 12.76 25.48 -40.74
N LEU A 197 14.09 25.48 -40.68
CA LEU A 197 14.97 26.52 -41.22
C LEU A 197 15.73 25.87 -42.38
#